data_AF-A0A2V6VH00-F1
#
_entry.id   AF-A0A2V6VH00-F1
#
_cell.length_a   1.000
_cell.length_b   1.000
_cell.length_c   1.000
_cell.angle_alpha   90.00
_cell.angle_beta   90.00
_cell.angle_gamma   90.00
#
_symmetry.space_group_name_H-M   'P 1'
#
loop_
_entity.id
_entity.type
_entity.pdbx_description
1 polymer ?
#
loop_
_entity_poly.entity_id
_entity_poly.type
_entity_poly.pdbx_seq_one_letter_code
_entity_poly.pdbx_strand_id
1 'polypeptide(L)' 'MTARAKITVVGAGNVGASVAQYVVEKELGDVVLVDVVEGIPQGKAL' A
#
# COMPACT_ATOMS: atom_id res chain seq x y z
N MET A 1 11.05 10.57 -19.18
CA MET A 1 10.49 10.48 -17.82
C MET A 1 9.95 9.07 -17.64
N THR A 2 10.62 8.22 -16.87
CA THR A 2 10.05 6.93 -16.49
C THR A 2 8.93 7.20 -15.49
N ALA A 3 7.70 6.79 -15.80
CA ALA A 3 6.59 6.92 -14.88
C ALA A 3 6.88 6.08 -13.62
N ARG A 4 6.58 6.62 -12.44
CA ARG A 4 6.68 5.89 -11.17
C ARG A 4 5.77 4.66 -11.23
N ALA A 5 6.24 3.52 -10.73
CA ALA A 5 5.43 2.30 -10.73
C ALA A 5 4.20 2.50 -9.85
N LYS A 6 3.04 1.98 -10.27
CA LYS A 6 1.83 1.91 -9.44
C LYS A 6 1.65 0.51 -8.91
N ILE A 7 1.59 0.36 -7.59
CA ILE A 7 1.53 -0.93 -6.90
C ILE A 7 0.22 -0.97 -6.12
N THR A 8 -0.62 -1.98 -6.36
CA THR A 8 -1.85 -2.18 -5.61
C THR A 8 -1.68 -3.36 -4.67
N VAL A 9 -2.02 -3.17 -3.39
CA VAL A 9 -2.03 -4.21 -2.36
C VAL A 9 -3.48 -4.48 -1.97
N VAL A 10 -3.95 -5.71 -2.22
CA VAL A 10 -5.30 -6.15 -1.87
C VAL A 10 -5.25 -6.91 -0.54
N GLY A 11 -5.85 -6.33 0.49
CA GLY A 11 -5.85 -6.78 1.88
C GLY A 11 -4.93 -5.92 2.76
N ALA A 12 -5.52 -5.23 3.75
CA ALA A 12 -4.87 -4.41 4.76
C ALA A 12 -4.66 -5.16 6.10
N GLY A 13 -4.49 -6.48 6.02
CA GLY A 13 -3.97 -7.30 7.13
C GLY A 13 -2.52 -6.94 7.47
N ASN A 14 -1.92 -7.64 8.42
CA ASN A 14 -0.53 -7.35 8.86
C ASN A 14 0.47 -7.42 7.71
N VAL A 15 0.36 -8.45 6.85
CA VAL A 15 1.25 -8.62 5.69
C VAL A 15 1.07 -7.48 4.68
N GLY A 16 -0.17 -7.17 4.30
CA GLY A 16 -0.42 -6.13 3.30
C GLY A 16 -0.02 -4.74 3.78
N ALA A 17 -0.23 -4.43 5.05
CA ALA A 17 0.24 -3.18 5.65
C ALA A 17 1.78 -3.06 5.60
N SER A 18 2.51 -4.13 5.97
CA SER A 18 3.98 -4.13 5.89
C SER A 18 4.48 -4.03 4.44
N VAL A 19 3.81 -4.68 3.48
CA VAL A 19 4.15 -4.53 2.05
C VAL A 19 3.97 -3.08 1.62
N ALA A 20 2.85 -2.44 1.96
CA ALA A 20 2.60 -1.04 1.62
C ALA A 20 3.65 -0.09 2.24
N GLN A 21 4.02 -0.33 3.51
CA GLN A 21 5.09 0.39 4.19
C GLN A 21 6.43 0.24 3.44
N TYR A 22 6.84 -0.98 3.11
CA TYR A 22 8.11 -1.21 2.40
C TYR A 22 8.13 -0.64 0.99
N VAL A 23 6.99 -0.62 0.28
CA VAL A 23 6.88 0.02 -1.03
C VAL A 23 7.20 1.50 -0.94
N VAL A 24 6.72 2.18 0.10
CA VAL A 24 7.00 3.60 0.33
C VAL A 24 8.44 3.82 0.82
N GLU A 25 8.89 3.08 1.84
CA GLU A 25 10.23 3.21 2.42
C GLU A 25 11.36 2.96 1.42
N LYS A 26 11.14 2.06 0.45
CA LYS A 26 12.12 1.73 -0.60
C LYS A 26 11.91 2.51 -1.89
N GLU A 27 11.01 3.49 -1.89
CA GLU A 27 10.69 4.33 -3.05
C GLU A 27 10.33 3.54 -4.33
N LEU A 28 9.72 2.35 -4.17
CA LEU A 28 9.46 1.44 -5.30
C LEU A 28 8.37 1.96 -6.24
N GLY A 29 7.43 2.76 -5.71
CA GLY A 29 6.26 3.18 -6.46
C GLY A 29 5.29 4.00 -5.63
N ASP A 30 4.20 4.39 -6.27
CA ASP A 30 2.99 4.86 -5.60
C ASP A 30 2.16 3.64 -5.21
N VAL A 31 1.68 3.57 -3.97
CA VAL A 31 0.93 2.42 -3.46
C VAL A 31 -0.55 2.75 -3.25
N VAL A 32 -1.41 1.80 -3.61
CA VAL A 32 -2.84 1.82 -3.27
C VAL A 32 -3.12 0.60 -2.39
N LEU A 33 -3.59 0.83 -1.16
CA LEU A 33 -3.98 -0.22 -0.22
C LEU A 33 -5.51 -0.30 -0.17
N VAL A 34 -6.06 -1.47 -0.46
CA VAL A 34 -7.51 -1.72 -0.43
C VAL A 34 -7.85 -2.88 0.48
N ASP A 35 -9.01 -2.84 1.11
CA ASP A 35 -9.57 -3.95 1.91
C ASP A 35 -11.09 -3.97 1.75
N VAL A 36 -11.71 -5.09 2.09
CA VAL A 36 -13.17 -5.22 2.16
C VAL A 36 -13.73 -4.54 3.40
N VAL A 37 -12.95 -4.46 4.48
CA VAL A 37 -13.35 -3.77 5.70
C VAL A 37 -13.07 -2.28 5.55
N GLU A 38 -14.14 -1.49 5.59
CA GLU A 38 -14.08 -0.04 5.52
C GLU A 38 -13.25 0.56 6.67
N GLY A 39 -12.50 1.63 6.40
CA GLY A 39 -11.71 2.35 7.40
C GLY A 39 -10.37 1.68 7.77
N ILE A 40 -10.23 0.35 7.63
CA ILE A 40 -8.96 -0.35 7.90
C ILE A 40 -7.82 0.12 6.99
N PRO A 41 -7.97 0.15 5.65
CA PRO A 41 -6.86 0.54 4.80
C PRO A 41 -6.45 1.99 5.07
N GLN A 42 -7.36 2.89 5.44
CA GLN A 42 -7.06 4.29 5.80
C GLN A 42 -6.38 4.41 7.16
N GLY A 43 -6.79 3.61 8.15
CA GLY A 43 -6.17 3.60 9.48
C GLY A 43 -4.78 2.96 9.52
N LYS A 44 -4.40 2.25 8.45
CA LYS A 44 -3.09 1.58 8.31
C LYS A 44 -2.24 2.10 7.15
N ALA A 45 -2.84 2.80 6.20
CA ALA A 45 -2.11 3.60 5.23
C ALA A 45 -1.46 4.76 5.99
N LEU A 46 -0.17 4.95 5.73
CA LEU A 46 0.67 6.00 6.32
C LEU A 46 -0.02 7.37 6.25
#